data_AF-A0A074LFZ1-F1
#
_entry.id   AF-A0A074LFZ1-F1
#
_cell.length_a   1.000
_cell.length_b   1.000
_cell.length_c   1.000
_cell.angle_alpha   90.00
_cell.angle_beta   90.00
_cell.angle_gamma   90.00
#
_symmetry.space_group_name_H-M   'P 1'
#
loop_
_entity.id
_entity.type
_entity.pdbx_description
1 polymer ?
#
loop_
_entity_poly.entity_id
_entity_poly.type
_entity_poly.pdbx_seq_one_letter_code
_entity_poly.pdbx_strand_id
1 'polypeptide(L)'
;MKRTGMTRPLDSLGRIVLPKELRMTMEIDIGDPLEFFIEDQTLMLRKYKSTNCIFCGAVDTNTYFKDQFICDECAASMKTEDLIPVTATETHSPPLKQNMHMKKIYQRTDVILEKMRELMEEHPASSQKQLASMLGVSQGRISQLKKLM
;
A
#
# COMPACT_ATOMS: atom_id res chain seq x y z
N MET A 1 3.18 -6.51 32.00
CA MET A 1 4.44 -6.34 31.22
C MET A 1 5.24 -7.63 31.24
N LYS A 2 5.63 -8.17 30.07
CA LYS A 2 6.60 -9.27 30.01
C LYS A 2 8.01 -8.68 30.12
N ARG A 3 8.74 -9.00 31.19
CA ARG A 3 10.15 -8.61 31.33
C ARG A 3 11.00 -9.59 30.53
N THR A 4 11.58 -9.14 29.43
CA THR A 4 12.48 -9.97 28.60
C THR A 4 13.90 -10.00 29.14
N GLY A 5 14.28 -9.08 30.03
CA GLY A 5 15.62 -9.02 30.64
C GLY A 5 16.76 -8.73 29.65
N MET A 6 16.43 -8.38 28.40
CA MET A 6 17.41 -8.15 27.35
C MET A 6 17.87 -6.68 27.37
N THR A 7 19.18 -6.45 27.44
CA THR A 7 19.79 -5.13 27.34
C THR A 7 20.61 -5.00 26.07
N ARG A 8 20.61 -3.81 25.46
CA ARG A 8 21.46 -3.48 24.30
C ARG A 8 22.06 -2.09 24.52
N PRO A 9 23.38 -1.94 24.33
CA PRO A 9 23.99 -0.61 24.38
C PRO A 9 23.52 0.21 23.18
N LEU A 10 23.58 1.53 23.34
CA LEU A 10 23.49 2.46 22.21
C LEU A 10 24.77 2.33 21.37
N ASP A 11 24.62 2.51 20.06
CA ASP A 11 25.79 2.71 19.21
C ASP A 11 26.34 4.14 19.30
N SER A 12 27.40 4.42 18.54
CA SER A 12 28.05 5.75 18.52
C SER A 12 27.16 6.89 18.00
N LEU A 13 26.03 6.58 17.37
CA LEU A 13 25.08 7.55 16.84
C LEU A 13 23.79 7.63 17.68
N GLY A 14 23.70 6.86 18.77
CA GLY A 14 22.51 6.83 19.61
C GLY A 14 21.37 5.95 19.06
N ARG A 15 21.66 5.00 18.15
CA ARG A 15 20.67 4.02 17.67
C ARG A 15 20.63 2.82 18.61
N ILE A 16 19.42 2.26 18.78
CA ILE A 16 19.19 1.02 19.53
C ILE A 16 18.95 -0.12 18.54
N VAL A 17 19.65 -1.24 18.72
CA VAL A 17 19.45 -2.44 17.91
C VAL A 17 18.32 -3.27 18.51
N LEU A 18 17.28 -3.55 17.72
CA LEU A 18 16.20 -4.45 18.11
C LEU A 18 16.57 -5.91 17.81
N PRO A 19 16.63 -6.80 18.83
CA PRO A 19 16.89 -8.23 18.63
C PRO A 19 15.96 -8.88 17.60
N LYS A 20 16.45 -9.90 16.90
CA LYS A 20 15.70 -10.59 15.83
C LYS A 20 14.40 -11.21 16.38
N GLU A 21 14.43 -11.73 17.60
CA GLU A 21 13.30 -12.36 18.27
C GLU A 21 12.16 -11.38 18.51
N LEU A 22 12.48 -10.15 18.95
CA LEU A 22 11.47 -9.09 19.11
C LEU A 22 10.91 -8.65 17.76
N ARG A 23 11.76 -8.49 16.74
CA ARG A 23 11.30 -8.16 15.38
C ARG A 23 10.33 -9.19 14.83
N MET A 24 10.63 -10.48 14.98
CA MET A 24 9.74 -11.55 14.54
C MET A 24 8.43 -11.58 15.34
N THR A 25 8.50 -11.43 16.66
CA THR A 25 7.30 -11.48 17.52
C THR A 25 6.37 -10.29 17.33
N MET A 26 6.94 -9.12 16.97
CA MET A 26 6.19 -7.88 16.73
C MET A 26 5.93 -7.61 15.24
N GLU A 27 6.30 -8.54 14.35
CA GLU A 27 6.16 -8.40 12.89
C GLU A 27 6.73 -7.07 12.36
N ILE A 28 7.95 -6.75 12.78
CA ILE A 28 8.69 -5.55 12.36
C ILE A 28 9.75 -5.94 11.34
N ASP A 29 9.54 -5.52 10.10
CA ASP A 29 10.45 -5.74 9.00
C ASP A 29 11.44 -4.58 8.80
N ILE A 30 12.48 -4.84 7.99
CA ILE A 30 13.48 -3.82 7.68
C ILE A 30 12.83 -2.71 6.86
N GLY A 31 12.86 -1.48 7.39
CA GLY A 31 12.24 -0.31 6.76
C GLY A 31 10.85 0.03 7.28
N ASP A 32 10.27 -0.80 8.17
CA ASP A 32 8.98 -0.49 8.78
C ASP A 32 9.06 0.78 9.65
N PRO A 33 8.11 1.72 9.50
CA PRO A 33 8.03 2.88 10.36
C PRO A 33 7.60 2.47 11.78
N LEU A 34 8.27 3.04 12.77
CA LEU A 34 8.00 2.82 14.18
C LEU A 34 7.69 4.15 14.86
N GLU A 35 6.78 4.09 15.82
CA GLU A 35 6.33 5.24 16.57
C GLU A 35 6.77 5.12 18.03
N PHE A 36 7.33 6.21 18.56
CA PHE A 36 7.87 6.29 19.91
C PHE A 36 6.89 7.00 20.84
N PHE A 37 6.74 6.46 22.04
CA PHE A 37 5.92 7.00 23.11
C PHE A 37 6.75 7.13 24.37
N ILE A 38 6.48 8.17 25.16
CA ILE A 38 7.12 8.39 26.45
C ILE A 38 6.01 8.53 27.48
N GLU A 39 6.00 7.64 28.46
CA GLU A 39 5.04 7.64 29.58
C GLU A 39 5.81 7.33 30.86
N ASP A 40 5.72 8.21 31.88
CA ASP A 40 6.34 8.00 33.20
C ASP A 40 7.80 7.52 33.15
N GLN A 41 8.63 8.16 32.31
CA GLN A 41 10.05 7.80 32.05
C GLN A 41 10.27 6.44 31.38
N THR A 42 9.21 5.80 30.90
CA THR A 42 9.26 4.58 30.10
C THR A 42 9.20 4.94 28.62
N LEU A 43 10.21 4.52 27.86
CA LEU A 43 10.17 4.58 26.40
C LEU A 43 9.42 3.36 25.87
N MET A 44 8.35 3.61 25.13
CA MET A 44 7.53 2.59 24.48
C MET A 44 7.62 2.73 22.95
N LEU A 45 7.54 1.60 22.26
CA LEU A 45 7.69 1.51 20.81
C LEU A 45 6.53 0.70 20.25
N ARG A 46 5.90 1.17 19.17
CA ARG A 46 4.88 0.42 18.42
C ARG A 46 5.09 0.53 16.92
N LYS A 47 4.54 -0.43 16.16
CA LYS A 47 4.47 -0.33 14.70
C LYS A 47 3.61 0.88 14.33
N TYR A 48 4.13 1.76 13.49
CA TYR A 48 3.37 2.93 13.06
C TYR A 48 2.18 2.46 12.23
N LYS A 49 0.98 2.74 12.72
CA LYS A 49 -0.25 2.55 11.97
C LYS A 49 -0.62 3.90 11.38
N SER A 50 -0.61 4.01 10.05
CA SER A 50 -1.11 5.22 9.41
C SER A 50 -2.58 5.41 9.80
N THR A 51 -2.95 6.63 10.19
CA THR A 51 -4.34 7.00 10.39
C THR A 51 -5.15 6.99 9.10
N ASN A 52 -4.50 6.75 7.95
CA ASN A 52 -5.10 6.78 6.63
C ASN A 52 -6.04 5.58 6.41
N CYS A 53 -7.09 5.81 5.61
CA CYS A 53 -7.94 4.73 5.13
C CYS A 53 -7.10 3.67 4.39
N ILE A 54 -7.28 2.38 4.74
CA ILE A 54 -6.58 1.28 4.05
C ILE A 54 -6.92 1.15 2.57
N PHE A 55 -8.11 1.61 2.17
CA PHE A 55 -8.61 1.42 0.81
C PHE A 55 -8.20 2.57 -0.11
N CYS A 56 -8.46 3.83 0.29
CA CYS A 56 -8.20 5.00 -0.55
C CYS A 56 -6.99 5.84 -0.11
N GLY A 57 -6.46 5.62 1.10
CA GLY A 57 -5.34 6.38 1.64
C GLY A 57 -5.69 7.80 2.12
N ALA A 58 -6.98 8.16 2.17
CA ALA A 58 -7.43 9.44 2.70
C ALA A 58 -7.09 9.59 4.18
N VAL A 59 -6.66 10.80 4.58
CA VAL A 59 -6.23 11.11 5.95
C VAL A 59 -7.40 11.58 6.82
N ASP A 60 -8.46 12.09 6.19
CA ASP A 60 -9.58 12.74 6.86
C ASP A 60 -10.76 11.77 7.07
N THR A 61 -11.39 11.85 8.25
CA THR A 61 -12.61 11.11 8.64
C THR A 61 -12.48 9.59 8.57
N ASN A 62 -11.53 9.03 9.31
CA ASN A 62 -11.31 7.60 9.38
C ASN A 62 -11.92 6.95 10.63
N THR A 63 -12.83 6.00 10.40
CA THR A 63 -13.38 5.11 11.42
C THR A 63 -12.42 3.94 11.66
N TYR A 64 -12.19 3.57 12.92
CA TYR A 64 -11.36 2.41 13.28
C TYR A 64 -12.19 1.13 13.30
N PHE A 65 -11.79 0.12 12.51
CA PHE A 65 -12.46 -1.17 12.42
C PHE A 65 -11.43 -2.30 12.25
N LYS A 66 -11.52 -3.34 13.09
CA LYS A 66 -10.63 -4.52 13.06
C LYS A 66 -9.15 -4.17 12.85
N ASP A 67 -8.65 -3.30 13.71
CA ASP A 67 -7.25 -2.86 13.72
C ASP A 67 -6.80 -1.94 12.57
N GLN A 68 -7.75 -1.46 11.76
CA GLN A 68 -7.49 -0.66 10.58
C GLN A 68 -8.38 0.58 10.51
N PHE A 69 -7.86 1.66 9.93
CA PHE A 69 -8.61 2.87 9.63
C PHE A 69 -9.31 2.78 8.27
N ILE A 70 -10.58 3.17 8.21
CA ILE A 70 -11.43 3.15 7.02
C ILE A 70 -12.20 4.48 6.96
N CYS A 71 -12.16 5.22 5.85
CA CYS A 71 -12.95 6.45 5.73
C CYS A 71 -14.43 6.13 5.54
N ASP A 72 -15.29 7.10 5.86
CA ASP A 72 -16.74 6.94 5.74
C ASP A 72 -17.20 6.58 4.32
N GLU A 73 -16.52 7.10 3.30
CA GLU A 73 -16.77 6.77 1.90
C GLU A 73 -16.55 5.27 1.62
N CYS A 74 -15.38 4.75 1.99
CA CYS A 74 -15.07 3.34 1.80
C CYS A 74 -15.97 2.44 2.65
N ALA A 75 -16.30 2.86 3.88
CA ALA A 75 -17.22 2.13 4.75
C ALA A 75 -18.64 2.09 4.17
N ALA A 76 -19.09 3.16 3.49
CA ALA A 76 -20.38 3.21 2.79
C ALA A 76 -20.38 2.30 1.55
N SER A 77 -19.33 2.33 0.73
CA SER A 77 -19.19 1.46 -0.46
C SER A 77 -19.18 -0.03 -0.14
N MET A 78 -18.88 -0.43 1.10
CA MET A 78 -18.95 -1.84 1.53
C MET A 78 -20.36 -2.30 1.92
N LYS A 79 -21.29 -1.37 2.20
CA LYS A 79 -22.66 -1.71 2.61
C LYS A 79 -23.58 -1.97 1.42
N THR A 80 -23.21 -1.50 0.25
CA THR A 80 -23.94 -1.71 -1.00
C THR A 80 -23.14 -2.66 -1.88
N GLU A 81 -23.74 -3.79 -2.26
CA GLU A 81 -23.17 -4.76 -3.22
C GLU A 81 -23.07 -4.24 -4.67
N ASP A 82 -23.06 -2.92 -4.86
CA ASP A 82 -22.99 -2.31 -6.16
C ASP A 82 -21.53 -2.00 -6.51
N LEU A 83 -21.02 -2.79 -7.44
CA LEU A 83 -19.85 -2.48 -8.26
C LEU A 83 -20.01 -1.08 -8.84
N ILE A 84 -19.30 -0.08 -8.30
CA ILE A 84 -19.25 1.23 -8.95
C ILE A 84 -18.30 1.12 -10.17
N PRO A 85 -18.76 1.44 -11.39
CA PRO A 85 -17.88 1.65 -12.52
C PRO A 85 -17.06 2.91 -12.27
N VAL A 86 -15.75 2.80 -12.41
CA VAL A 86 -14.82 3.94 -12.34
C VAL A 86 -15.06 4.82 -13.57
N THR A 87 -16.04 5.72 -13.53
CA THR A 87 -16.21 6.75 -14.56
C THR A 87 -15.40 7.98 -14.20
N ALA A 88 -14.60 8.40 -15.18
CA ALA A 88 -13.75 9.57 -15.15
C ALA A 88 -14.52 10.86 -14.84
N THR A 89 -13.95 11.76 -14.03
CA THR A 89 -14.01 13.21 -14.25
C THR A 89 -13.07 13.97 -13.28
N GLU A 90 -12.02 14.52 -13.90
CA GLU A 90 -11.30 15.79 -13.70
C GLU A 90 -11.43 16.61 -12.38
N THR A 91 -10.26 16.82 -11.78
CA THR A 91 -9.74 18.04 -11.12
C THR A 91 -10.69 19.21 -10.83
N HIS A 92 -10.85 19.54 -9.54
CA HIS A 92 -10.74 20.91 -9.03
C HIS A 92 -10.06 20.91 -7.65
N SER A 93 -8.90 21.56 -7.56
CA SER A 93 -8.21 21.89 -6.30
C SER A 93 -8.06 23.41 -6.23
N PRO A 94 -7.99 24.00 -5.02
CA PRO A 94 -6.82 24.83 -4.71
C PRO A 94 -6.36 24.71 -3.23
N PRO A 95 -5.18 25.23 -2.85
CA PRO A 95 -3.84 24.72 -3.09
C PRO A 95 -3.16 24.26 -1.75
N LEU A 96 -2.04 23.50 -1.75
CA LEU A 96 -0.70 24.07 -1.52
C LEU A 96 0.42 23.01 -1.71
N LYS A 97 1.33 23.35 -2.65
CA LYS A 97 2.78 23.04 -2.78
C LYS A 97 3.27 21.57 -2.87
N GLN A 98 3.34 21.11 -4.12
CA GLN A 98 4.49 20.54 -4.84
C GLN A 98 5.40 19.54 -4.11
N ASN A 99 5.22 18.25 -4.43
CA ASN A 99 6.24 17.41 -5.06
C ASN A 99 5.57 16.22 -5.77
N MET A 100 5.75 16.16 -7.10
CA MET A 100 5.10 15.21 -8.02
C MET A 100 5.66 13.79 -7.87
N HIS A 101 4.86 12.87 -7.35
CA HIS A 101 4.94 11.47 -7.77
C HIS A 101 3.53 10.93 -8.03
N MET A 102 3.22 10.70 -9.31
CA MET A 102 2.02 10.00 -9.77
C MET A 102 1.92 8.63 -9.07
N LYS A 103 0.96 8.47 -8.15
CA LYS A 103 0.64 7.16 -7.57
C LYS A 103 -0.21 6.37 -8.57
N LYS A 104 0.38 5.33 -9.15
CA LYS A 104 -0.27 4.41 -10.09
C LYS A 104 -1.41 3.65 -9.41
N ILE A 105 -2.57 3.63 -10.07
CA ILE A 105 -3.73 2.77 -9.75
C ILE A 105 -3.33 1.33 -10.05
N TYR A 106 -3.21 0.46 -9.03
CA TYR A 106 -2.81 -0.94 -9.22
C TYR A 106 -4.07 -1.79 -9.46
N GLN A 107 -4.41 -2.03 -10.72
CA GLN A 107 -5.42 -3.04 -11.08
C GLN A 107 -4.92 -4.43 -10.63
N ARG A 108 -5.79 -5.27 -10.08
CA ARG A 108 -5.42 -6.62 -9.68
C ARG A 108 -4.91 -7.41 -10.89
N THR A 109 -3.93 -8.29 -10.66
CA THR A 109 -3.17 -8.97 -11.73
C THR A 109 -4.03 -9.95 -12.54
N ASP A 110 -5.01 -10.57 -11.90
CA ASP A 110 -6.04 -11.44 -12.50
C ASP A 110 -6.82 -10.72 -13.61
N VAL A 111 -7.34 -9.52 -13.32
CA VAL A 111 -8.13 -8.72 -14.29
C VAL A 111 -7.29 -8.29 -15.49
N ILE A 112 -6.00 -8.01 -15.27
CA ILE A 112 -5.08 -7.64 -16.36
C ILE A 112 -4.74 -8.86 -17.22
N LEU A 113 -4.60 -10.04 -16.62
CA LEU A 113 -4.30 -11.28 -17.35
C LEU A 113 -5.46 -11.69 -18.27
N GLU A 114 -6.70 -11.53 -17.82
CA GLU A 114 -7.89 -11.83 -18.61
C GLU A 114 -7.98 -10.94 -19.86
N LYS A 115 -7.89 -9.61 -19.67
CA LYS A 115 -7.84 -8.64 -20.78
C LYS A 115 -6.66 -8.85 -21.73
N MET A 116 -5.53 -9.32 -21.19
CA MET A 116 -4.35 -9.61 -21.99
C MET A 116 -4.54 -10.85 -22.88
N ARG A 117 -5.25 -11.86 -22.38
CA ARG A 117 -5.59 -13.07 -23.16
C ARG A 117 -6.51 -12.71 -24.32
N GLU A 118 -7.57 -11.95 -24.06
CA GLU A 118 -8.51 -11.46 -25.09
C GLU A 118 -7.79 -10.69 -26.19
N LEU A 119 -6.90 -9.75 -25.83
CA LEU A 119 -6.13 -8.97 -26.81
C LEU A 119 -5.10 -9.78 -27.61
N MET A 120 -4.58 -10.87 -27.04
CA MET A 120 -3.69 -11.78 -27.78
C MET A 120 -4.47 -12.66 -28.78
N GLU A 121 -5.73 -12.97 -28.50
CA GLU A 121 -6.62 -13.69 -29.41
C GLU A 121 -7.12 -12.79 -30.55
N GLU A 122 -7.53 -11.56 -30.25
CA GLU A 122 -8.01 -10.60 -31.26
C GLU A 122 -6.88 -10.09 -32.18
N HIS A 123 -5.65 -10.03 -31.68
CA HIS A 123 -4.51 -9.49 -32.43
C HIS A 123 -3.25 -10.36 -32.28
N PRO A 124 -3.19 -11.55 -32.93
CA PRO A 124 -2.11 -12.51 -32.76
C PRO A 124 -0.73 -12.04 -33.27
N ALA A 125 -0.69 -11.03 -34.14
CA ALA A 125 0.54 -10.45 -34.67
C ALA A 125 1.01 -9.16 -33.94
N SER A 126 0.27 -8.71 -32.91
CA SER A 126 0.62 -7.48 -32.19
C SER A 126 1.90 -7.64 -31.39
N SER A 127 2.82 -6.69 -31.55
CA SER A 127 4.04 -6.64 -30.76
C SER A 127 3.73 -6.40 -29.27
N GLN A 128 4.62 -6.85 -28.38
CA GLN A 128 4.50 -6.57 -26.93
C GLN A 128 4.36 -5.06 -26.66
N LYS A 129 4.91 -4.23 -27.55
CA LYS A 129 4.83 -2.78 -27.48
C LYS A 129 3.44 -2.23 -27.78
N GLN A 130 2.75 -2.80 -28.74
CA GLN A 130 1.38 -2.43 -29.07
C GLN A 130 0.41 -2.93 -28.00
N LEU A 131 0.59 -4.16 -27.51
CA LEU A 131 -0.20 -4.71 -26.40
C LEU A 131 -0.06 -3.87 -25.12
N ALA A 132 1.16 -3.43 -24.79
CA ALA A 132 1.41 -2.53 -23.66
C ALA A 132 0.61 -1.23 -23.77
N SER A 133 0.59 -0.64 -24.98
CA SER A 133 -0.16 0.59 -25.26
C SER A 133 -1.66 0.39 -25.16
N MET A 134 -2.18 -0.75 -25.61
CA MET A 134 -3.62 -1.07 -25.56
C MET A 134 -4.10 -1.36 -24.13
N LEU A 135 -3.28 -2.02 -23.32
CA LEU A 135 -3.59 -2.38 -21.92
C LEU A 135 -3.30 -1.27 -20.90
N GLY A 136 -2.70 -0.15 -21.32
CA GLY A 136 -2.33 0.95 -20.42
C GLY A 136 -1.24 0.56 -19.39
N VAL A 137 -0.40 -0.42 -19.71
CA VAL A 137 0.67 -0.94 -18.84
C VAL A 137 2.05 -0.83 -19.50
N SER A 138 3.12 -0.99 -18.73
CA SER A 138 4.48 -0.94 -19.29
C SER A 138 4.84 -2.19 -20.10
N GLN A 139 5.76 -2.05 -21.05
CA GLN A 139 6.34 -3.15 -21.85
C GLN A 139 6.86 -4.29 -20.96
N GLY A 140 7.60 -3.95 -19.90
CA GLY A 140 8.15 -4.91 -18.95
C GLY A 140 7.06 -5.65 -18.17
N ARG A 141 5.94 -4.99 -17.88
CA ARG A 141 4.79 -5.61 -17.23
C ARG A 141 4.11 -6.63 -18.15
N ILE A 142 3.96 -6.34 -19.44
CA ILE A 142 3.49 -7.31 -20.45
C ILE A 142 4.40 -8.54 -20.50
N SER A 143 5.73 -8.36 -20.52
CA SER A 143 6.68 -9.47 -20.53
C SER A 143 6.57 -10.36 -19.29
N GLN A 144 6.33 -9.76 -18.11
CA GLN A 144 6.10 -10.50 -16.86
C GLN A 144 4.75 -11.24 -16.88
N LEU A 145 3.69 -10.60 -17.37
CA LEU A 145 2.36 -11.21 -17.47
C LEU A 145 2.35 -12.39 -18.44
N LYS A 146 3.09 -12.33 -19.56
CA LYS A 146 3.30 -13.48 -20.46
C LYS A 146 3.97 -14.69 -19.79
N LYS A 147 4.73 -14.50 -18.71
CA LYS A 147 5.38 -15.59 -17.96
C LYS A 147 4.45 -16.23 -16.92
N LEU A 148 3.30 -15.61 -16.66
CA LEU A 148 2.30 -16.05 -15.68
C LEU A 148 1.07 -16.68 -16.34
N MET A 149 1.01 -16.66 -17.68
CA MET A 149 0.04 -17.39 -18.52
C MET A 149 0.66 -18.70 -18.99
#